data_AF-A0A4P5QLE1-F1
#
_entry.id   AF-A0A4P5QLE1-F1
#
_cell.length_a   1.000
_cell.length_b   1.000
_cell.length_c   1.000
_cell.angle_alpha   90.00
_cell.angle_beta   90.00
_cell.angle_gamma   90.00
#
_symmetry.space_group_name_H-M   'P 1'
#
loop_
_entity.id
_entity.type
_entity.pdbx_description
1 polymer ?
#
loop_
_entity_poly.entity_id
_entity_poly.type
_entity_poly.pdbx_seq_one_letter_code
_entity_poly.pdbx_strand_id
1 'polypeptide(L)'
;MILAAIQPATPPASAPAPDAAPDPLAGLRGIAPPVDVPWPPWVWWAIGIGSVIALALLTWLIVWLARRRPKTPPPTPRQIALRELEELRAHIRELDSYAFSVRVSDVLRTYVGAQFSLPATSQTSPEFLASIADSPRFSAVDKQLLATFLERCDMLKFARIEAHAEENGELLGAAAAFVQGTRT
;
A
#
# COMPACT_ATOMS: atom_id res chain seq x y z
N MET A 1 91.15 84.31 17.77
CA MET A 1 90.58 85.50 17.10
C MET A 1 89.25 85.09 16.50
N ILE A 2 88.07 85.65 16.76
CA ILE A 2 87.59 86.88 17.42
C ILE A 2 86.07 86.65 17.64
N LEU A 3 85.50 87.22 18.72
CA LEU A 3 84.07 87.48 19.05
C LEU A 3 83.09 86.27 19.08
N ALA A 4 82.59 85.79 20.23
CA ALA A 4 81.68 86.40 21.20
C ALA A 4 80.39 87.00 20.59
N ALA A 5 79.23 86.41 20.87
CA ALA A 5 78.20 87.02 21.73
C ALA A 5 76.87 86.23 21.75
N ILE A 6 76.17 86.36 22.88
CA ILE A 6 74.71 86.23 23.10
C ILE A 6 74.17 84.85 23.55
N GLN A 7 74.08 84.71 24.89
CA GLN A 7 73.01 84.04 25.64
C GLN A 7 71.71 84.91 25.61
N PRO A 8 70.53 84.53 26.15
CA PRO A 8 70.00 83.23 26.63
C PRO A 8 68.49 83.02 26.26
N ALA A 9 67.89 81.99 26.87
CA ALA A 9 66.50 81.92 27.35
C ALA A 9 65.34 81.75 26.35
N THR A 10 64.61 80.66 26.60
CA THR A 10 63.35 80.17 26.03
C THR A 10 62.19 81.17 26.03
N PRO A 11 61.37 81.21 24.95
CA PRO A 11 60.03 81.77 25.02
C PRO A 11 59.03 80.82 25.74
N PRO A 12 58.01 81.37 26.42
CA PRO A 12 57.07 80.63 27.25
C PRO A 12 56.02 79.85 26.45
N ALA A 13 55.43 78.88 27.14
CA ALA A 13 54.36 78.00 26.70
C ALA A 13 53.10 78.74 26.20
N SER A 14 52.64 78.31 25.03
CA SER A 14 51.26 78.15 24.53
C SER A 14 50.09 78.85 25.24
N ALA A 15 49.24 79.50 24.43
CA ALA A 15 47.79 79.46 24.57
C ALA A 15 47.13 79.12 23.21
N PRO A 16 45.99 78.42 23.18
CA PRO A 16 45.69 77.38 22.20
C PRO A 16 44.67 77.80 21.13
N ALA A 17 44.78 77.17 19.95
CA ALA A 17 43.72 77.17 18.94
C ALA A 17 42.51 76.37 19.46
N PRO A 18 41.26 76.86 19.27
CA PRO A 18 40.08 76.12 19.67
C PRO A 18 39.78 74.98 18.70
N ASP A 19 39.71 73.78 19.27
CA ASP A 19 38.89 72.62 18.89
C ASP A 19 38.80 72.25 17.40
N ALA A 20 39.72 71.37 16.98
CA ALA A 20 39.35 70.27 16.08
C ALA A 20 39.25 69.00 16.93
N ALA A 21 38.02 68.61 17.28
CA ALA A 21 37.75 67.35 17.96
C ALA A 21 38.43 66.20 17.21
N PRO A 22 39.09 65.24 17.90
CA PRO A 22 39.72 64.11 17.22
C PRO A 22 38.63 63.33 16.48
N ASP A 23 38.84 63.08 15.18
CA ASP A 23 37.95 62.26 14.36
C ASP A 23 37.82 60.88 15.03
N PRO A 24 36.64 60.53 15.56
CA PRO A 24 36.45 59.31 16.35
C PRO A 24 36.59 58.04 15.50
N LEU A 25 36.69 58.17 14.17
CA LEU A 25 36.82 57.06 13.23
C LEU A 25 38.27 56.88 12.73
N ALA A 26 39.19 57.78 13.07
CA ALA A 26 40.59 57.76 12.59
C ALA A 26 41.40 56.51 13.02
N GLY A 27 40.87 55.71 13.97
CA GLY A 27 41.46 54.45 14.43
C GLY A 27 40.69 53.18 14.03
N LEU A 28 39.55 53.29 13.33
CA LEU A 28 38.76 52.13 12.96
C LEU A 28 39.34 51.45 11.72
N ARG A 29 39.92 50.27 11.93
CA ARG A 29 40.27 49.38 10.81
C ARG A 29 39.00 48.99 10.06
N GLY A 30 38.99 49.21 8.74
CA GLY A 30 37.93 48.74 7.86
C GLY A 30 37.69 47.24 8.02
N ILE A 31 36.42 46.84 8.03
CA ILE A 31 35.99 45.43 8.13
C ILE A 31 36.57 44.67 6.94
N ALA A 32 37.31 43.60 7.23
CA ALA A 32 37.84 42.73 6.20
C ALA A 32 36.70 42.11 5.36
N PRO A 33 36.87 41.97 4.04
CA PRO A 33 35.86 41.35 3.19
C PRO A 33 35.59 39.90 3.65
N PRO A 34 34.35 39.40 3.53
CA PRO A 34 34.03 38.02 3.89
C PRO A 34 34.93 37.06 3.12
N VAL A 35 35.67 36.23 3.84
CA VAL A 35 36.46 35.14 3.26
C VAL A 35 35.56 33.92 3.16
N ASP A 36 35.39 33.39 1.96
CA ASP A 36 34.73 32.11 1.75
C ASP A 36 35.61 31.00 2.35
N VAL A 37 35.23 30.52 3.53
CA VAL A 37 35.88 29.38 4.16
C VAL A 37 35.27 28.10 3.56
N PRO A 38 36.04 27.32 2.78
CA PRO A 38 35.54 26.07 2.22
C PRO A 38 35.21 25.10 3.35
N TRP A 39 34.12 24.36 3.17
CA TRP A 39 33.67 23.42 4.18
C TRP A 39 34.74 22.34 4.41
N PRO A 40 35.06 22.03 5.67
CA PRO A 40 36.04 21.00 5.98
C PRO A 40 35.65 19.65 5.35
N PRO A 41 36.61 18.86 4.83
CA PRO A 41 36.32 17.57 4.18
C PRO A 41 35.53 16.57 5.03
N TRP A 42 35.64 16.65 6.37
CA TRP A 42 34.90 15.78 7.29
C TRP A 42 33.39 16.00 7.25
N VAL A 43 32.90 17.15 6.79
CA VAL A 43 31.47 17.43 6.67
C VAL A 43 30.84 16.55 5.59
N TRP A 44 31.54 16.33 4.47
CA TRP A 44 31.08 15.41 3.42
C TRP A 44 31.02 13.96 3.91
N TRP A 45 31.99 13.55 4.73
CA TRP A 45 31.95 12.24 5.40
C TRP A 45 30.78 12.15 6.40
N ALA A 46 30.54 13.20 7.18
CA ALA A 46 29.41 13.25 8.12
C ALA A 46 28.06 13.16 7.40
N ILE A 47 27.90 13.85 6.26
CA ILE A 47 26.70 13.77 5.41
C ILE A 47 26.55 12.36 4.83
N GLY A 48 27.63 11.77 4.31
CA GLY A 48 27.61 10.41 3.77
C GLY A 48 27.21 9.37 4.82
N ILE A 49 27.83 9.42 6.00
CA ILE A 49 27.53 8.52 7.11
C ILE A 49 26.10 8.75 7.61
N GLY A 50 25.67 10.01 7.76
CA GLY A 50 24.31 10.35 8.17
C GLY A 50 23.26 9.83 7.18
N SER A 51 23.54 9.92 5.88
CA SER A 51 22.67 9.38 4.82
C SER A 51 22.55 7.85 4.91
N VAL A 52 23.66 7.14 5.10
CA VAL A 52 23.67 5.68 5.25
C VAL A 52 22.88 5.25 6.48
N ILE A 53 23.08 5.92 7.62
CA ILE A 53 22.35 5.63 8.86
C ILE A 53 20.85 5.91 8.69
N ALA A 54 20.49 7.04 8.07
CA ALA A 54 19.09 7.38 7.80
C ALA A 54 18.43 6.33 6.90
N LEU A 55 19.13 5.87 5.86
CA LEU A 55 18.62 4.85 4.94
C LEU A 55 18.49 3.48 5.65
N ALA A 56 19.44 3.13 6.51
CA ALA A 56 19.36 1.91 7.33
C ALA A 56 18.19 1.95 8.32
N LEU A 57 17.96 3.08 8.97
CA LEU A 57 16.82 3.27 9.88
C LEU A 57 15.48 3.23 9.12
N LEU A 58 15.41 3.87 7.95
CA LEU A 58 14.21 3.88 7.13
C LEU A 58 13.87 2.48 6.62
N THR A 59 14.86 1.75 6.09
CA THR A 59 14.67 0.36 5.64
C THR A 59 14.29 -0.55 6.80
N TRP A 60 14.93 -0.42 7.96
CA TRP A 60 14.56 -1.16 9.16
C TRP A 60 13.12 -0.88 9.59
N LEU A 61 12.70 0.39 9.61
CA LEU A 61 11.34 0.78 9.98
C LEU A 61 10.30 0.23 8.99
N ILE A 62 10.58 0.30 7.69
CA ILE A 62 9.71 -0.26 6.64
C ILE A 62 9.56 -1.77 6.83
N VAL A 63 10.66 -2.50 7.02
CA VAL A 63 10.65 -3.95 7.22
C VAL A 63 9.94 -4.32 8.52
N TRP A 64 10.18 -3.58 9.60
CA TRP A 64 9.53 -3.79 10.89
C TRP A 64 8.02 -3.57 10.79
N LEU A 65 7.58 -2.51 10.12
CA LEU A 65 6.16 -2.22 9.94
C LEU A 65 5.48 -3.22 8.98
N ALA A 66 6.17 -3.65 7.92
CA ALA A 66 5.70 -4.69 7.02
C ALA A 66 5.55 -6.04 7.74
N ARG A 67 6.49 -6.39 8.62
CA ARG A 67 6.43 -7.60 9.46
C ARG A 67 5.37 -7.55 10.55
N ARG A 68 4.95 -6.35 10.95
CA ARG A 68 3.84 -6.11 11.90
C ARG A 68 2.47 -6.13 11.26
N ARG A 69 2.36 -6.26 9.93
CA ARG A 69 1.06 -6.53 9.31
C ARG A 69 0.56 -7.86 9.88
N PRO A 70 -0.61 -7.88 10.53
CA PRO A 70 -1.18 -9.14 11.00
C PRO A 70 -1.26 -10.06 9.79
N LYS A 71 -0.72 -11.28 9.94
CA LYS A 71 -0.95 -12.33 8.95
C LYS A 71 -2.45 -12.55 8.96
N THR A 72 -3.16 -11.95 8.01
CA THR A 72 -4.60 -12.17 7.85
C THR A 72 -4.78 -13.68 7.81
N PRO A 73 -5.64 -14.27 8.65
CA PRO A 73 -5.90 -15.69 8.56
C PRO A 73 -6.24 -16.03 7.10
N PRO A 74 -5.77 -17.18 6.60
CA PRO A 74 -6.05 -17.56 5.22
C PRO A 74 -7.57 -17.49 4.99
N PRO A 75 -8.00 -16.96 3.84
CA PRO A 75 -9.42 -16.78 3.58
C PRO A 75 -10.11 -18.14 3.63
N THR A 76 -11.27 -18.20 4.28
CA THR A 76 -12.04 -19.44 4.36
C THR A 76 -12.56 -19.83 2.98
N PRO A 77 -12.86 -21.12 2.71
CA PRO A 77 -13.44 -21.55 1.43
C PRO A 77 -14.67 -20.71 1.04
N ARG A 78 -15.50 -20.35 2.02
CA ARG A 78 -16.65 -19.44 1.83
C ARG A 78 -16.22 -18.06 1.32
N GLN A 79 -15.21 -17.45 1.93
CA GLN A 79 -14.74 -16.13 1.54
C GLN A 79 -14.12 -16.12 0.14
N ILE A 80 -13.45 -17.20 -0.24
CA ILE A 80 -12.91 -17.39 -1.59
C ILE A 80 -14.07 -17.48 -2.59
N ALA A 81 -15.03 -18.37 -2.33
CA ALA A 81 -16.17 -18.57 -3.21
C ALA A 81 -17.03 -17.31 -3.40
N LEU A 82 -17.33 -16.58 -2.32
CA LEU A 82 -18.09 -15.32 -2.41
C LEU A 82 -17.35 -14.25 -3.21
N ARG A 83 -16.02 -14.18 -3.08
CA ARG A 83 -15.21 -13.24 -3.86
C ARG A 83 -15.22 -13.59 -5.34
N GLU A 84 -15.01 -14.87 -5.67
CA GLU A 84 -15.03 -15.34 -7.06
C GLU A 84 -16.42 -15.11 -7.69
N LEU A 85 -17.50 -15.39 -6.96
CA LEU A 85 -18.87 -15.09 -7.42
C LEU A 85 -19.08 -13.59 -7.65
N GLU A 86 -18.56 -12.72 -6.78
CA GLU A 86 -18.66 -11.27 -6.96
C GLU A 86 -17.87 -10.79 -8.19
N GLU A 87 -16.68 -11.33 -8.43
CA GLU A 87 -15.89 -11.06 -9.64
C GLU A 87 -16.62 -11.52 -10.90
N LEU A 88 -17.28 -12.68 -10.86
CA LEU A 88 -18.12 -13.20 -11.94
C LEU A 88 -19.33 -12.31 -12.22
N ARG A 89 -19.87 -11.61 -11.21
CA ARG A 89 -21.00 -10.70 -11.37
C ARG A 89 -20.73 -9.59 -12.39
N ALA A 90 -19.50 -9.08 -12.45
CA ALA A 90 -19.10 -8.07 -13.42
C ALA A 90 -19.19 -8.56 -14.87
N HIS A 91 -19.07 -9.87 -15.08
CA HIS A 91 -18.99 -10.48 -16.40
C HIS A 91 -20.33 -11.06 -16.91
N ILE A 92 -21.43 -10.84 -16.19
CA ILE A 92 -22.78 -11.38 -16.53
C ILE A 92 -23.21 -11.06 -17.96
N ARG A 93 -22.82 -9.89 -18.50
CA ARG A 93 -23.18 -9.42 -19.84
C ARG A 93 -22.10 -9.67 -20.89
N GLU A 94 -20.90 -10.04 -20.46
CA GLU A 94 -19.73 -10.19 -21.34
C GLU A 94 -19.52 -11.64 -21.75
N LEU A 95 -19.75 -12.57 -20.83
CA LEU A 95 -19.64 -13.99 -21.11
C LEU A 95 -20.91 -14.52 -21.77
N ASP A 96 -20.74 -15.48 -22.69
CA ASP A 96 -21.85 -16.29 -23.14
C ASP A 96 -22.41 -17.14 -21.97
N SER A 97 -23.68 -17.50 -22.07
CA SER A 97 -24.43 -18.20 -21.03
C SER A 97 -23.85 -19.57 -20.70
N TYR A 98 -23.25 -20.23 -21.69
CA TYR A 98 -22.55 -21.51 -21.50
C TYR A 98 -21.33 -21.33 -20.59
N ALA A 99 -20.40 -20.46 -20.96
CA ALA A 99 -19.16 -20.17 -20.26
C ALA A 99 -19.43 -19.59 -18.87
N PHE A 100 -20.45 -18.73 -18.75
CA PHE A 100 -20.89 -18.21 -17.46
C PHE A 100 -21.37 -19.33 -16.54
N SER A 101 -22.26 -20.22 -17.03
CA SER A 101 -22.75 -21.36 -16.26
C SER A 101 -21.63 -22.31 -15.84
N VAL A 102 -20.64 -22.58 -16.71
CA VAL A 102 -19.47 -23.41 -16.40
C VAL A 102 -18.71 -22.80 -15.22
N ARG A 103 -18.35 -21.51 -15.31
CA ARG A 103 -17.59 -20.84 -14.26
C ARG A 103 -18.32 -20.78 -12.92
N VAL A 104 -19.60 -20.41 -12.89
CA VAL A 104 -20.37 -20.38 -11.62
C VAL A 104 -20.44 -21.78 -11.02
N SER A 105 -20.62 -22.81 -11.84
CA SER A 105 -20.65 -24.20 -11.38
C SER A 105 -19.30 -24.67 -10.84
N ASP A 106 -18.18 -24.25 -11.44
CA ASP A 106 -16.84 -24.59 -10.99
C ASP A 106 -16.51 -23.94 -9.64
N VAL A 107 -16.86 -22.67 -9.46
CA VAL A 107 -16.73 -21.97 -8.17
C VAL A 107 -17.52 -22.70 -7.08
N LEU A 108 -18.77 -23.07 -7.35
CA LEU A 108 -19.62 -23.74 -6.37
C LEU A 108 -19.11 -25.15 -6.04
N ARG A 109 -18.70 -25.93 -7.05
CA ARG A 109 -18.12 -27.27 -6.83
C ARG A 109 -16.81 -27.19 -6.04
N THR A 110 -15.96 -26.21 -6.34
CA THR A 110 -14.70 -25.98 -5.60
C THR A 110 -14.98 -25.60 -4.14
N TYR A 111 -15.94 -24.72 -3.90
CA TYR A 111 -16.40 -24.36 -2.55
C TYR A 111 -16.85 -25.60 -1.77
N VAL A 112 -17.75 -26.40 -2.34
CA VAL A 112 -18.28 -27.59 -1.67
C VAL A 112 -17.17 -28.60 -1.42
N GLY A 113 -16.28 -28.82 -2.39
CA GLY A 113 -15.16 -29.74 -2.24
C GLY A 113 -14.21 -29.33 -1.13
N ALA A 114 -13.86 -28.04 -1.04
CA ALA A 114 -13.01 -27.51 0.01
C ALA A 114 -13.68 -27.50 1.39
N GLN A 115 -14.97 -27.13 1.45
CA GLN A 115 -15.70 -26.97 2.71
C GLN A 115 -16.10 -28.31 3.34
N PHE A 116 -16.47 -29.30 2.53
CA PHE A 116 -17.01 -30.59 2.99
C PHE A 116 -16.08 -31.78 2.73
N SER A 117 -14.89 -31.53 2.16
CA SER A 117 -13.91 -32.55 1.77
C SER A 117 -14.49 -33.59 0.81
N LEU A 118 -15.21 -33.11 -0.22
CA LEU A 118 -15.85 -33.94 -1.24
C LEU A 118 -15.14 -33.80 -2.60
N PRO A 119 -15.07 -34.85 -3.42
CA PRO A 119 -14.49 -34.79 -4.76
C PRO A 119 -15.47 -34.17 -5.80
N ALA A 120 -16.08 -33.02 -5.46
CA ALA A 120 -17.19 -32.43 -6.21
C ALA A 120 -16.82 -31.99 -7.64
N THR A 121 -15.55 -31.61 -7.89
CA THR A 121 -15.07 -31.18 -9.22
C THR A 121 -14.77 -32.34 -10.16
N SER A 122 -14.52 -33.54 -9.64
CA SER A 122 -14.27 -34.75 -10.43
C SER A 122 -15.51 -35.62 -10.66
N GLN A 123 -16.64 -35.25 -10.05
CA GLN A 123 -17.90 -35.97 -10.15
C GLN A 123 -18.84 -35.31 -11.15
N THR A 124 -19.66 -36.13 -11.81
CA THR A 124 -20.79 -35.63 -12.60
C THR A 124 -21.89 -35.06 -11.69
N SER A 125 -22.77 -34.20 -12.22
CA SER A 125 -23.89 -33.62 -11.44
C SER A 125 -24.72 -34.69 -10.71
N PRO A 126 -25.13 -35.82 -11.34
CA PRO A 126 -25.90 -36.87 -10.67
C PRO A 126 -25.11 -37.61 -9.58
N GLU A 127 -23.84 -37.94 -9.82
CA GLU A 127 -22.98 -38.60 -8.83
C GLU A 127 -22.76 -37.72 -7.60
N PHE A 128 -22.55 -36.43 -7.81
CA PHE A 128 -22.39 -35.48 -6.73
C PHE A 128 -23.66 -35.35 -5.90
N LEU A 129 -24.84 -35.21 -6.53
CA LEU A 129 -26.12 -35.16 -5.82
C LEU A 129 -26.40 -36.47 -5.04
N ALA A 130 -26.08 -37.62 -5.62
CA ALA A 130 -26.16 -38.90 -4.93
C ALA A 130 -25.22 -38.97 -3.72
N SER A 131 -23.99 -38.45 -3.85
CA SER A 131 -23.00 -38.45 -2.76
C SER A 131 -23.41 -37.60 -1.55
N ILE A 132 -24.21 -36.55 -1.76
CA ILE A 132 -24.71 -35.69 -0.68
C ILE A 132 -26.10 -36.09 -0.18
N ALA A 133 -26.80 -36.98 -0.89
CA ALA A 133 -28.18 -37.37 -0.57
C ALA A 133 -28.33 -37.90 0.85
N ASP A 134 -27.40 -38.76 1.30
CA ASP A 134 -27.41 -39.35 2.64
C ASP A 134 -26.48 -38.63 3.64
N SER A 135 -25.81 -37.56 3.20
CA SER A 135 -24.87 -36.83 4.07
C SER A 135 -25.64 -35.99 5.12
N PRO A 136 -25.30 -36.12 6.41
CA PRO A 136 -25.88 -35.29 7.48
C PRO A 136 -25.30 -33.86 7.50
N ARG A 137 -24.23 -33.60 6.71
CA ARG A 137 -23.60 -32.28 6.63
C ARG A 137 -24.39 -31.26 5.80
N PHE A 138 -25.38 -31.73 5.04
CA PHE A 138 -26.23 -30.91 4.20
C PHE A 138 -27.67 -30.98 4.71
N SER A 139 -28.31 -29.83 4.87
CA SER A 139 -29.75 -29.79 5.17
C SER A 139 -30.57 -30.21 3.94
N ALA A 140 -31.85 -30.54 4.13
CA ALA A 140 -32.76 -30.82 3.02
C ALA A 140 -32.87 -29.61 2.06
N VAL A 141 -32.79 -28.39 2.60
CA VAL A 141 -32.81 -27.14 1.82
C VAL A 141 -31.55 -27.00 0.98
N ASP A 142 -30.38 -27.29 1.54
CA ASP A 142 -29.10 -27.24 0.81
C ASP A 142 -29.09 -28.23 -0.36
N LYS A 143 -29.56 -29.46 -0.13
CA LYS A 143 -29.66 -30.50 -1.17
C LYS A 143 -30.58 -30.06 -2.30
N GLN A 144 -31.74 -29.49 -1.97
CA GLN A 144 -32.69 -28.99 -2.96
C GLN A 144 -32.14 -27.81 -3.76
N LEU A 145 -31.52 -26.83 -3.10
CA LEU A 145 -30.88 -25.69 -3.76
C LEU A 145 -29.81 -26.14 -4.75
N LEU A 146 -28.99 -27.11 -4.35
CA LEU A 146 -27.90 -27.61 -5.17
C LEU A 146 -28.40 -28.43 -6.36
N ALA A 147 -29.46 -29.22 -6.17
CA ALA A 147 -30.12 -29.95 -7.25
C ALA A 147 -30.67 -28.99 -8.32
N THR A 148 -31.45 -27.99 -7.91
CA THR A 148 -32.00 -26.98 -8.82
C THR A 148 -30.91 -26.16 -9.51
N PHE A 149 -29.83 -25.82 -8.80
CA PHE A 149 -28.70 -25.10 -9.38
C PHE A 149 -28.02 -25.93 -10.48
N LEU A 150 -27.72 -27.21 -10.21
CA LEU A 150 -27.04 -28.08 -11.17
C LEU A 150 -27.89 -28.39 -12.40
N GLU A 151 -29.20 -28.58 -12.22
CA GLU A 151 -30.14 -28.73 -13.32
C GLU A 151 -30.12 -27.52 -14.25
N ARG A 152 -30.18 -26.30 -13.70
CA ARG A 152 -30.07 -25.06 -14.50
C ARG A 152 -28.72 -24.96 -15.23
N CYS A 153 -27.62 -25.29 -14.58
CA CYS A 153 -26.31 -25.35 -15.23
C CYS A 153 -26.29 -26.36 -16.39
N ASP A 154 -26.85 -27.55 -16.21
CA ASP A 154 -26.84 -28.61 -17.22
C ASP A 154 -27.70 -28.23 -18.44
N MET A 155 -28.82 -27.52 -18.23
CA MET A 155 -29.59 -26.94 -19.34
C MET A 155 -28.76 -25.93 -20.16
N LEU A 156 -28.05 -25.02 -19.51
CA LEU A 156 -27.19 -24.03 -20.19
C LEU A 156 -25.99 -24.70 -20.88
N LYS A 157 -25.46 -25.77 -20.30
CA LYS A 157 -24.31 -26.50 -20.83
C LYS A 157 -24.66 -27.37 -22.04
N PHE A 158 -25.79 -28.06 -22.01
CA PHE A 158 -26.10 -29.12 -22.97
C PHE A 158 -27.29 -28.79 -23.88
N ALA A 159 -28.27 -28.02 -23.42
CA ALA A 159 -29.45 -27.69 -24.22
C ALA A 159 -29.24 -26.48 -25.15
N ARG A 160 -28.07 -25.83 -25.14
CA ARG A 160 -27.73 -24.62 -25.93
C ARG A 160 -28.77 -23.51 -25.83
N ILE A 161 -29.42 -23.40 -24.68
CA ILE A 161 -30.36 -22.31 -24.41
C ILE A 161 -29.53 -21.05 -24.15
N GLU A 162 -29.80 -20.00 -24.90
CA GLU A 162 -29.26 -18.68 -24.58
C GLU A 162 -30.03 -18.11 -23.39
N ALA A 163 -29.36 -18.01 -22.24
CA ALA A 163 -29.87 -17.23 -21.13
C ALA A 163 -29.68 -15.73 -21.38
N HIS A 164 -30.65 -14.92 -20.97
CA HIS A 164 -30.48 -13.48 -20.86
C HIS A 164 -29.65 -13.13 -19.62
N ALA A 165 -29.09 -11.92 -19.58
CA ALA A 165 -28.29 -11.44 -18.46
C ALA A 165 -29.00 -11.55 -17.09
N GLU A 166 -30.34 -11.51 -17.08
CA GLU A 166 -31.16 -11.70 -15.89
C GLU A 166 -31.09 -13.13 -15.36
N GLU A 167 -31.22 -14.15 -16.22
CA GLU A 167 -31.12 -15.57 -15.86
C GLU A 167 -29.71 -15.94 -15.38
N ASN A 168 -28.66 -15.37 -16.00
CA ASN A 168 -27.29 -15.49 -15.49
C ASN A 168 -27.15 -14.86 -14.09
N GLY A 169 -27.82 -13.72 -13.87
CA GLY A 169 -27.91 -13.08 -12.55
C GLY A 169 -28.62 -13.96 -11.51
N GLU A 170 -29.71 -14.64 -11.88
CA GLU A 170 -30.39 -15.60 -11.00
C GLU A 170 -29.51 -16.80 -10.65
N LEU A 171 -28.81 -17.36 -11.63
CA LEU A 171 -27.92 -18.51 -11.42
C LEU A 171 -26.80 -18.15 -10.43
N LEU A 172 -26.20 -16.99 -10.60
CA LEU A 172 -25.19 -16.46 -9.68
C LEU A 172 -25.79 -16.17 -8.29
N GLY A 173 -26.98 -15.61 -8.24
CA GLY A 173 -27.72 -15.36 -6.99
C GLY A 173 -27.99 -16.65 -6.22
N ALA A 174 -28.40 -17.71 -6.90
CA ALA A 174 -28.63 -19.02 -6.30
C ALA A 174 -27.34 -19.62 -5.71
N ALA A 175 -26.23 -19.54 -6.45
CA ALA A 175 -24.92 -19.98 -5.95
C ALA A 175 -24.48 -19.18 -4.71
N ALA A 176 -24.62 -17.85 -4.76
CA ALA A 176 -24.26 -16.98 -3.63
C ALA A 176 -25.13 -17.26 -2.40
N ALA A 177 -26.45 -17.45 -2.59
CA ALA A 177 -27.38 -17.77 -1.51
C ALA A 177 -27.01 -19.10 -0.84
N PHE A 178 -26.63 -20.13 -1.61
CA PHE A 178 -26.16 -21.39 -1.05
C PHE A 178 -24.89 -21.20 -0.20
N VAL A 179 -23.87 -20.52 -0.74
CA VAL A 179 -22.59 -20.28 -0.04
C VAL A 179 -22.78 -19.48 1.25
N GLN A 180 -23.72 -18.52 1.26
CA GLN A 180 -24.06 -17.72 2.44
C GLN A 180 -24.89 -18.52 3.47
N GLY A 181 -25.89 -19.24 2.99
CA GLY A 181 -26.89 -19.95 3.80
C GLY A 181 -26.37 -21.22 4.46
N THR A 182 -25.34 -21.86 3.88
CA THR A 182 -24.66 -23.00 4.49
C THR A 182 -24.18 -22.58 5.89
N ARG A 183 -24.69 -23.17 6.97
CA ARG A 183 -24.16 -22.96 8.33
C ARG A 183 -23.29 -24.16 8.70
N THR A 184 -22.11 -23.85 9.25
CA THR A 184 -21.22 -24.84 9.89
C THR A 184 -21.47 -24.80 11.38
#